data_AF-A0A1F7PWK3-F1
#
_entry.id   AF-A0A1F7PWK3-F1
#
_cell.length_a   1.000
_cell.length_b   1.000
_cell.length_c   1.000
_cell.angle_alpha   90.00
_cell.angle_beta   90.00
_cell.angle_gamma   90.00
#
_symmetry.space_group_name_H-M   'P 1'
#
loop_
_entity.id
_entity.type
_entity.pdbx_description
1 polymer ?
#
loop_
_entity_poly.entity_id
_entity_poly.type
_entity_poly.pdbx_seq_one_letter_code
_entity_poly.pdbx_strand_id
1 'polypeptide(L)'
;MIWSFGDGSTLRTYDTAVGRLGTLCCGENTNPLARFALIAQGEQVHVANYPARPAGDAYDLARAIEIRAAAHAFEGKCFVVVAGSLISAAMRDRLGDTPDKRRLLGDGSATFTGILGPDGRILAGPAAPDREEIVYGTIDLEAIIRPKLFHDVAGNYNRFDVLALQLNRAPLAAINETGPARPEAGGPELGPLLEELRRRADSASHAELRALVASLLAAARPVRLAHGGEPIGGLQL
;
A
#
# COMPACT_ATOMS: atom_id res chain seq x y z
N MET A 1 -0.70 22.79 -4.89
CA MET A 1 -0.98 21.43 -4.35
C MET A 1 -0.27 20.44 -5.28
N ILE A 2 0.60 19.57 -4.75
CA ILE A 2 1.52 18.71 -5.53
C ILE A 2 1.05 17.24 -5.66
N TRP A 3 -0.05 16.86 -5.00
CA TRP A 3 -0.66 15.53 -5.05
C TRP A 3 -2.13 15.61 -5.48
N SER A 4 -2.66 14.53 -6.05
CA SER A 4 -4.06 14.38 -6.44
C SER A 4 -4.81 13.44 -5.50
N PHE A 5 -6.14 13.42 -5.59
CA PHE A 5 -6.97 12.46 -4.89
C PHE A 5 -6.83 11.06 -5.48
N GLY A 6 -6.94 10.03 -4.64
CA GLY A 6 -7.16 8.65 -5.06
C GLY A 6 -8.66 8.34 -5.21
N ASP A 7 -8.98 7.06 -5.39
CA ASP A 7 -10.35 6.53 -5.40
C ASP A 7 -10.51 5.37 -4.42
N GLY A 8 -11.75 4.91 -4.22
CA GLY A 8 -12.06 3.83 -3.27
C GLY A 8 -11.78 2.41 -3.78
N SER A 9 -11.34 2.24 -5.03
CA SER A 9 -11.04 0.91 -5.59
C SER A 9 -9.85 0.23 -4.89
N THR A 10 -8.95 1.05 -4.32
CA THR A 10 -7.73 0.60 -3.63
C THR A 10 -7.86 0.52 -2.11
N LEU A 11 -8.95 1.03 -1.52
CA LEU A 11 -9.22 0.96 -0.08
C LEU A 11 -9.66 -0.46 0.32
N ARG A 12 -8.71 -1.38 0.38
CA ARG A 12 -8.92 -2.79 0.67
C ARG A 12 -7.81 -3.41 1.48
N THR A 13 -8.10 -4.56 2.06
CA THR A 13 -7.11 -5.42 2.71
C THR A 13 -6.55 -6.46 1.74
N TYR A 14 -5.40 -7.04 2.08
CA TYR A 14 -4.69 -8.06 1.32
C TYR A 14 -4.39 -9.26 2.21
N ASP A 15 -4.78 -10.46 1.78
CA ASP A 15 -4.39 -11.70 2.46
C ASP A 15 -2.93 -12.01 2.14
N THR A 16 -2.12 -12.17 3.19
CA THR A 16 -0.68 -12.43 3.06
C THR A 16 -0.24 -13.54 4.01
N ALA A 17 1.01 -14.01 3.87
CA ALA A 17 1.60 -15.00 4.76
C ALA A 17 1.75 -14.53 6.22
N VAL A 18 1.68 -13.22 6.47
CA VAL A 18 1.80 -12.62 7.81
C VAL A 18 0.45 -12.10 8.34
N GLY A 19 -0.65 -12.53 7.73
CA GLY A 19 -2.02 -12.12 8.07
C GLY A 19 -2.62 -11.15 7.03
N ARG A 20 -3.85 -10.73 7.30
CA ARG A 20 -4.59 -9.78 6.47
C ARG A 20 -4.11 -8.34 6.73
N LEU A 21 -3.44 -7.76 5.74
CA LEU A 21 -2.85 -6.43 5.81
C LEU A 21 -3.81 -5.36 5.28
N GLY A 22 -3.88 -4.22 5.95
CA GLY A 22 -4.38 -2.98 5.38
C GLY A 22 -3.41 -1.83 5.65
N THR A 23 -3.62 -0.70 4.98
CA THR A 23 -2.70 0.43 5.05
C THR A 23 -3.42 1.75 4.82
N LEU A 24 -2.98 2.79 5.52
CA LEU A 24 -3.41 4.18 5.30
C LEU A 24 -2.21 5.12 5.43
N CYS A 25 -2.21 6.17 4.62
CA CYS A 25 -1.14 7.16 4.59
C CYS A 25 -1.48 8.38 5.43
N CYS A 26 -0.58 8.74 6.36
CA CYS A 26 -0.58 10.01 7.06
C CYS A 26 -1.96 10.39 7.64
N GLY A 27 -2.57 11.46 7.13
CA GLY A 27 -3.87 11.97 7.57
C GLY A 27 -5.05 11.04 7.30
N GLU A 28 -4.93 10.05 6.43
CA GLU A 28 -5.98 9.05 6.18
C GLU A 28 -6.25 8.20 7.43
N ASN A 29 -5.24 7.96 8.26
CA ASN A 29 -5.37 7.37 9.59
C ASN A 29 -6.27 8.21 10.53
N THR A 30 -6.58 9.44 10.12
CA THR A 30 -7.58 10.39 10.66
C THR A 30 -9.01 10.02 10.44
N ASN A 31 -9.25 9.45 9.26
CA ASN A 31 -10.58 9.33 8.73
C ASN A 31 -11.26 8.10 9.35
N PRO A 32 -12.27 8.29 10.22
CA PRO A 32 -12.94 7.17 10.87
C PRO A 32 -13.62 6.23 9.86
N LEU A 33 -14.08 6.75 8.71
CA LEU A 33 -14.70 5.93 7.67
C LEU A 33 -13.66 5.08 6.93
N ALA A 34 -12.49 5.64 6.62
CA ALA A 34 -11.42 4.88 5.96
C ALA A 34 -10.87 3.78 6.88
N ARG A 35 -10.69 4.10 8.17
CA ARG A 35 -10.30 3.13 9.19
C ARG A 35 -11.34 2.03 9.35
N PHE A 36 -12.61 2.39 9.53
CA PHE A 36 -13.68 1.41 9.67
C PHE A 36 -13.83 0.54 8.41
N ALA A 37 -13.61 1.09 7.21
CA ALA A 37 -13.62 0.31 5.98
C ALA A 37 -12.60 -0.83 6.01
N LEU A 38 -11.39 -0.63 6.54
CA LEU A 38 -10.37 -1.68 6.66
C LEU A 38 -10.70 -2.66 7.81
N ILE A 39 -11.14 -2.13 8.95
CA ILE A 39 -11.59 -2.95 10.10
C ILE A 39 -12.72 -3.91 9.69
N ALA A 40 -13.74 -3.40 8.99
CA ALA A 40 -14.88 -4.18 8.49
C ALA A 40 -14.48 -5.22 7.43
N GLN A 41 -13.33 -5.04 6.77
CA GLN A 41 -12.75 -6.03 5.86
C GLN A 41 -11.95 -7.12 6.59
N GLY A 42 -11.90 -7.08 7.94
CA GLY A 42 -11.26 -8.09 8.76
C GLY A 42 -9.75 -7.91 8.92
N GLU A 43 -9.25 -6.69 8.76
CA GLU A 43 -7.84 -6.36 8.96
C GLU A 43 -7.28 -6.93 10.27
N GLN A 44 -6.09 -7.54 10.17
CA GLN A 44 -5.37 -8.13 11.31
C GLN A 44 -4.10 -7.34 11.64
N VAL A 45 -3.45 -6.79 10.63
CA VAL A 45 -2.27 -5.94 10.77
C VAL A 45 -2.45 -4.70 9.91
N HIS A 46 -2.42 -3.54 10.55
CA HIS A 46 -2.54 -2.24 9.91
C HIS A 46 -1.16 -1.60 9.77
N VAL A 47 -0.84 -1.09 8.59
CA VAL A 47 0.39 -0.32 8.34
C VAL A 47 0.04 1.16 8.21
N ALA A 48 0.53 1.96 9.16
CA ALA A 48 0.37 3.40 9.16
C ALA A 48 1.70 4.06 8.82
N ASN A 49 1.77 4.77 7.69
CA ASN A 49 2.98 5.45 7.25
C ASN A 49 2.86 6.97 7.39
N TYR A 50 3.92 7.63 7.84
CA TYR A 50 3.96 9.07 8.05
C TYR A 50 5.25 9.66 7.46
N PRO A 51 5.15 10.63 6.52
CA PRO A 51 6.32 11.34 6.06
C PRO A 51 6.90 12.17 7.21
N ALA A 52 8.19 12.49 7.09
CA ALA A 52 8.82 13.43 7.99
C ALA A 52 8.07 14.77 7.86
N ARG A 53 7.65 15.34 9.01
CA ARG A 53 7.03 16.66 9.02
C ARG A 53 8.04 17.69 9.53
N PRO A 54 8.50 18.60 8.65
CA PRO A 54 9.24 19.79 9.03
C PRO A 54 8.35 20.64 9.98
N ALA A 55 8.78 20.88 11.21
CA ALA A 55 7.91 21.39 12.29
C ALA A 55 7.61 22.90 12.19
N GLY A 56 6.38 23.25 12.59
CA GLY A 56 6.01 24.57 13.10
C GLY A 56 5.41 24.37 14.50
N ASP A 57 5.74 25.26 15.42
CA ASP A 57 6.08 24.96 16.83
C ASP A 57 4.91 24.76 17.82
N ALA A 58 3.74 24.25 17.39
CA ALA A 58 2.57 24.12 18.28
C ALA A 58 1.89 22.74 18.30
N TYR A 59 2.21 21.84 17.36
CA TYR A 59 1.52 20.56 17.23
C TYR A 59 2.45 19.39 17.52
N ASP A 60 2.20 18.69 18.62
CA ASP A 60 2.84 17.42 18.96
C ASP A 60 2.31 16.31 18.03
N LEU A 61 2.97 16.20 16.87
CA LEU A 61 2.60 15.24 15.84
C LEU A 61 2.89 13.80 16.30
N ALA A 62 4.01 13.56 17.00
CA ALA A 62 4.36 12.24 17.47
C ALA A 62 3.27 11.68 18.39
N ARG A 63 2.84 12.48 19.38
CA ARG A 63 1.74 12.10 20.27
C ARG A 63 0.43 11.91 19.53
N ALA A 64 0.12 12.77 18.56
CA ALA A 64 -1.09 12.62 17.76
C ALA A 64 -1.11 11.34 16.93
N ILE A 65 0.03 10.96 16.32
CA ILE A 65 0.19 9.71 15.58
C ILE A 65 0.00 8.52 16.52
N GLU A 66 0.64 8.54 17.69
CA GLU A 66 0.50 7.48 18.69
C GLU A 66 -0.96 7.29 19.12
N ILE A 67 -1.69 8.37 19.42
CA ILE A 67 -3.12 8.31 19.77
C ILE A 67 -3.94 7.68 18.65
N ARG A 68 -3.70 8.08 17.40
CA ARG A 68 -4.43 7.58 16.22
C ARG A 68 -4.17 6.10 16.00
N ALA A 69 -2.91 5.68 16.12
CA ALA A 69 -2.49 4.29 16.00
C ALA A 69 -3.08 3.44 17.13
N ALA A 70 -3.01 3.90 18.38
CA ALA A 70 -3.59 3.21 19.53
C ALA A 70 -5.10 3.06 19.41
N ALA A 71 -5.80 4.11 18.96
CA ALA A 71 -7.22 4.06 18.69
C ALA A 71 -7.56 3.03 17.60
N HIS A 72 -6.81 3.00 16.50
CA HIS A 72 -7.05 2.04 15.42
C HIS A 72 -6.82 0.60 15.88
N ALA A 73 -5.72 0.34 16.59
CA ALA A 73 -5.39 -0.95 17.16
C ALA A 73 -6.49 -1.42 18.13
N PHE A 74 -6.90 -0.54 19.04
CA PHE A 74 -7.91 -0.84 20.05
C PHE A 74 -9.32 -0.98 19.48
N GLU A 75 -9.71 -0.22 18.47
CA GLU A 75 -11.05 -0.33 17.87
C GLU A 75 -11.14 -1.56 16.95
N GLY A 76 -10.14 -1.75 16.08
CA GLY A 76 -10.10 -2.86 15.13
C GLY A 76 -9.71 -4.21 15.72
N LYS A 77 -9.16 -4.19 16.94
CA LYS A 77 -8.46 -5.34 17.56
C LYS A 77 -7.43 -5.90 16.58
N CYS A 78 -6.61 -5.04 16.00
CA CYS A 78 -5.56 -5.40 15.07
C CYS A 78 -4.21 -4.92 15.60
N PHE A 79 -3.12 -5.49 15.09
CA PHE A 79 -1.79 -4.92 15.33
C PHE A 79 -1.61 -3.70 14.44
N VAL A 80 -0.94 -2.67 14.94
CA VAL A 80 -0.61 -1.48 14.14
C VAL A 80 0.90 -1.32 14.08
N VAL A 81 1.44 -1.31 12.87
CA VAL A 81 2.84 -1.00 12.60
C VAL A 81 2.92 0.42 12.07
N VAL A 82 3.55 1.30 12.84
CA VAL A 82 3.73 2.70 12.46
C VAL A 82 5.15 2.93 11.98
N ALA A 83 5.28 3.47 10.77
CA ALA A 83 6.54 3.89 10.18
C ALA A 83 6.53 5.40 9.93
N GLY A 84 7.25 6.14 10.77
CA GLY A 84 7.48 7.57 10.63
C GLY A 84 8.87 7.87 10.08
N SER A 85 8.97 8.80 9.11
CA SER A 85 10.28 9.24 8.60
C SER A 85 10.87 10.37 9.45
N LEU A 86 12.20 10.53 9.35
CA LEU A 86 12.98 11.57 10.01
C LEU A 86 13.76 12.40 8.98
N ILE A 87 14.10 13.63 9.32
CA ILE A 87 15.05 14.44 8.55
C ILE A 87 16.44 14.35 9.21
N SER A 88 17.38 13.66 8.56
CA SER A 88 18.73 13.48 9.10
C SER A 88 19.58 14.74 8.93
N ALA A 89 20.65 14.86 9.72
CA ALA A 89 21.60 15.98 9.58
C ALA A 89 22.14 16.12 8.14
N ALA A 90 22.48 15.00 7.49
CA ALA A 90 22.94 15.00 6.09
C ALA A 90 21.86 15.51 5.11
N MET A 91 20.58 15.20 5.33
CA MET A 91 19.48 15.75 4.54
C MET A 91 19.33 17.25 4.79
N ARG A 92 19.44 17.71 6.05
CA ARG A 92 19.38 19.13 6.41
C ARG A 92 20.49 19.93 5.75
N ASP A 93 21.71 19.40 5.72
CA ASP A 93 22.84 20.08 5.09
C ASP A 93 22.68 20.19 3.57
N ARG A 94 22.10 19.16 2.94
CA ARG A 94 21.89 19.13 1.49
C ARG A 94 20.69 19.95 1.01
N LEU A 95 19.61 19.99 1.79
CA LEU A 95 18.34 20.62 1.39
C LEU A 95 18.14 22.01 2.04
N GLY A 96 18.84 22.28 3.14
CA GLY A 96 18.79 23.52 3.91
C GLY A 96 19.87 24.51 3.48
N ASP A 97 19.81 24.95 2.22
CA ASP A 97 20.71 25.96 1.64
C ASP A 97 20.45 27.38 2.17
N THR A 98 19.30 27.63 2.79
CA THR A 98 18.97 28.88 3.48
C THR A 98 18.59 28.65 4.95
N PRO A 99 18.74 29.65 5.84
CA PRO A 99 18.28 29.56 7.22
C PRO A 99 16.79 29.20 7.33
N ASP A 100 15.95 29.73 6.44
CA ASP A 100 14.52 29.42 6.43
C ASP A 100 14.24 27.95 6.06
N LYS A 101 14.93 27.40 5.05
CA LYS A 101 14.78 25.98 4.72
C LYS A 101 15.28 25.10 5.85
N ARG A 102 16.41 25.43 6.50
CA ARG A 102 16.91 24.72 7.67
C ARG A 102 15.93 24.75 8.84
N ARG A 103 15.30 25.89 9.10
CA ARG A 103 14.27 26.04 10.13
C ARG A 103 13.05 25.18 9.80
N LEU A 104 12.56 25.24 8.57
CA LEU A 104 11.42 24.43 8.13
C LEU A 104 11.73 22.95 8.33
N LEU A 105 12.82 22.45 7.75
CA LEU A 105 13.27 21.03 7.80
C LEU A 105 13.28 20.42 9.21
N GLY A 106 13.39 21.24 10.26
CA GLY A 106 13.43 20.78 11.65
C GLY A 106 14.75 20.07 11.95
N ASP A 107 14.77 19.29 13.02
CA ASP A 107 15.91 18.47 13.42
C ASP A 107 15.43 17.09 13.88
N GLY A 108 15.78 16.04 13.15
CA GLY A 108 15.35 14.67 13.43
C GLY A 108 13.90 14.37 13.03
N SER A 109 13.24 13.53 13.83
CA SER A 109 11.88 13.07 13.63
C SER A 109 10.90 13.84 14.52
N ALA A 110 9.85 14.37 13.91
CA ALA A 110 8.65 14.85 14.60
C ALA A 110 7.50 13.82 14.58
N THR A 111 7.80 12.58 14.21
CA THR A 111 6.81 11.50 14.01
C THR A 111 6.95 10.42 15.09
N PHE A 112 6.07 9.42 15.04
CA PHE A 112 6.15 8.22 15.89
C PHE A 112 6.41 7.01 15.00
N THR A 113 7.33 6.15 15.43
CA THR A 113 7.62 4.84 14.81
C THR A 113 7.58 3.80 15.91
N GLY A 114 6.78 2.75 15.73
CA GLY A 114 6.57 1.73 16.76
C GLY A 114 5.51 0.72 16.35
N ILE A 115 5.36 -0.32 17.17
CA ILE A 115 4.39 -1.39 16.96
C ILE A 115 3.42 -1.40 18.14
N LEU A 116 2.12 -1.45 17.87
CA LEU A 116 1.07 -1.50 18.88
C LEU A 116 0.28 -2.81 18.78
N GLY A 117 -0.14 -3.29 19.95
CA GLY A 117 -0.97 -4.48 20.10
C GLY A 117 -2.47 -4.16 19.97
N PRO A 118 -3.32 -5.20 19.85
CA PRO A 118 -4.78 -5.05 19.71
C PRO A 118 -5.49 -4.45 20.94
N ASP A 119 -4.76 -4.24 22.04
CA ASP A 119 -5.21 -3.52 23.23
C ASP A 119 -4.84 -2.02 23.21
N GLY A 120 -4.20 -1.54 22.14
CA GLY A 120 -3.75 -0.16 21.98
C GLY A 120 -2.43 0.16 22.67
N ARG A 121 -1.77 -0.80 23.32
CA ARG A 121 -0.48 -0.58 23.99
C ARG A 121 0.68 -0.73 23.01
N ILE A 122 1.75 0.02 23.26
CA ILE A 122 3.01 -0.11 22.51
C ILE A 122 3.67 -1.45 22.88
N LEU A 123 3.96 -2.26 21.88
CA LEU A 123 4.70 -3.53 21.99
C LEU A 123 6.20 -3.33 21.75
N ALA A 124 6.56 -2.44 20.82
CA ALA A 124 7.95 -2.13 20.48
C ALA A 124 8.11 -0.67 20.03
N GLY A 125 9.27 -0.09 20.35
CA GLY A 125 9.55 1.34 20.17
C GLY A 125 9.19 2.18 21.41
N PRO A 126 9.01 3.51 21.26
CA PRO A 126 9.17 4.26 20.01
C PRO A 126 10.63 4.28 19.54
N ALA A 127 10.84 4.41 18.23
CA ALA A 127 12.17 4.72 17.69
C ALA A 127 12.67 6.07 18.24
N ALA A 128 13.99 6.21 18.34
CA ALA A 128 14.57 7.48 18.78
C ALA A 128 14.34 8.60 17.73
N PRO A 129 14.09 9.84 18.17
CA PRO A 129 13.80 10.93 17.26
C PRO A 129 15.04 11.46 16.52
N ASP A 130 16.25 11.14 16.98
CA ASP A 130 17.51 11.75 16.53
C ASP A 130 18.33 10.87 15.57
N ARG A 131 17.89 9.64 15.27
CA ARG A 131 18.62 8.69 14.41
C ARG A 131 17.68 7.74 13.68
N GLU A 132 18.17 7.18 12.58
CA GLU A 132 17.50 6.09 11.88
C GLU A 132 17.59 4.80 12.69
N GLU A 133 16.49 4.08 12.78
CA GLU A 133 16.38 2.85 13.56
C GLU A 133 15.34 1.92 12.95
N ILE A 134 15.59 0.61 13.06
CA ILE A 134 14.61 -0.43 12.75
C ILE A 134 14.01 -0.90 14.06
N VAL A 135 12.71 -0.70 14.23
CA VAL A 135 11.96 -1.22 15.40
C VAL A 135 11.53 -2.66 15.11
N TYR A 136 12.01 -3.59 15.94
CA TYR A 136 11.63 -5.00 15.87
C TYR A 136 10.61 -5.33 16.94
N GLY A 137 9.61 -6.14 16.59
CA GLY A 137 8.63 -6.68 17.52
C GLY A 137 8.08 -8.01 17.02
N THR A 138 7.62 -8.84 17.95
CA THR A 138 6.95 -10.11 17.64
C THR A 138 5.45 -9.93 17.86
N ILE A 139 4.64 -10.33 16.88
CA ILE A 139 3.19 -10.30 16.96
C ILE A 139 2.64 -11.73 16.86
N ASP A 140 1.65 -12.02 17.69
CA ASP A 140 0.87 -13.26 17.63
C ASP A 140 -0.56 -12.90 17.19
N LEU A 141 -0.94 -13.33 15.98
CA LEU A 141 -2.26 -13.01 15.42
C LEU A 141 -3.40 -13.62 16.24
N GLU A 142 -3.18 -14.68 17.02
CA GLU A 142 -4.21 -15.26 17.87
C GLU A 142 -4.61 -14.31 19.03
N ALA A 143 -3.73 -13.39 19.42
CA ALA A 143 -4.00 -12.41 20.46
C ALA A 143 -5.15 -11.44 20.10
N ILE A 144 -5.56 -11.38 18.83
CA ILE A 144 -6.71 -10.61 18.35
C ILE A 144 -8.05 -11.24 18.78
N ILE A 145 -8.10 -12.56 18.90
CA ILE A 145 -9.36 -13.31 19.09
C ILE A 145 -10.03 -12.90 20.39
N ARG A 146 -9.29 -12.97 21.51
CA ARG A 146 -9.86 -12.71 22.84
C ARG A 146 -10.44 -11.28 22.96
N PRO A 147 -9.76 -10.19 22.57
CA PRO A 147 -10.34 -8.85 22.56
C PRO A 147 -11.60 -8.71 21.69
N LYS A 148 -11.67 -9.37 20.52
CA LYS A 148 -12.87 -9.32 19.66
C LYS A 148 -14.08 -9.99 20.31
N LEU A 149 -13.90 -11.02 21.14
CA LEU A 149 -14.99 -11.62 21.92
C LEU A 149 -15.65 -10.62 22.89
N PHE A 150 -14.89 -9.64 23.39
CA PHE A 150 -15.42 -8.61 24.28
C PHE A 150 -16.00 -7.40 23.52
N HIS A 151 -15.34 -6.97 22.45
CA HIS A 151 -15.71 -5.76 21.72
C HIS A 151 -15.26 -5.86 20.26
N ASP A 152 -16.18 -6.26 19.38
CA ASP A 152 -15.98 -6.32 17.93
C ASP A 152 -16.90 -5.33 17.20
N VAL A 153 -16.33 -4.18 16.81
CA VAL A 153 -17.04 -3.09 16.12
C VAL A 153 -17.39 -3.44 14.67
N ALA A 154 -16.77 -4.45 14.06
CA ALA A 154 -17.15 -4.96 12.74
C ALA A 154 -18.23 -6.05 12.83
N GLY A 155 -18.50 -6.56 14.04
CA GLY A 155 -19.40 -7.67 14.28
C GLY A 155 -20.47 -7.32 15.31
N ASN A 156 -20.47 -8.06 16.43
CA ASN A 156 -21.56 -8.09 17.41
C ASN A 156 -21.79 -6.79 18.18
N TYR A 157 -20.83 -5.87 18.17
CA TYR A 157 -20.90 -4.62 18.93
C TYR A 157 -21.38 -3.43 18.09
N ASN A 158 -21.77 -3.68 16.84
CA ASN A 158 -22.32 -2.67 15.94
C ASN A 158 -23.84 -2.82 15.75
N ARG A 159 -24.47 -1.76 15.27
CA ARG A 159 -25.91 -1.68 14.97
C ARG A 159 -26.10 -1.45 13.48
N PHE A 160 -25.84 -2.48 12.67
CA PHE A 160 -25.96 -2.41 11.22
C PHE A 160 -27.39 -2.16 10.71
N ASP A 161 -28.39 -2.27 11.59
CA ASP A 161 -29.77 -1.85 11.36
C ASP A 161 -29.96 -0.32 11.38
N VAL A 162 -29.03 0.44 11.99
CA VAL A 162 -29.09 1.91 12.11
C VAL A 162 -27.89 2.59 11.43
N LEU A 163 -26.70 2.02 11.54
CA LEU A 163 -25.44 2.57 11.05
C LEU A 163 -24.82 1.62 10.02
N ALA A 164 -24.65 2.09 8.79
CA ALA A 164 -24.01 1.32 7.72
C ALA A 164 -23.04 2.19 6.92
N LEU A 165 -21.90 1.61 6.55
CA LEU A 165 -20.94 2.23 5.63
C LEU A 165 -21.16 1.67 4.22
N GLN A 166 -21.43 2.56 3.26
CA GLN A 166 -21.39 2.23 1.84
C GLN A 166 -20.05 2.72 1.25
N LEU A 167 -19.25 1.79 0.74
CA LEU A 167 -17.95 2.10 0.13
C LEU A 167 -18.07 2.10 -1.40
N ASN A 168 -17.87 3.26 -2.03
CA ASN A 168 -17.76 3.36 -3.48
C ASN A 168 -16.38 2.84 -3.94
N ARG A 169 -16.38 1.73 -4.69
CA ARG A 169 -15.16 1.11 -5.24
C ARG A 169 -14.93 1.39 -6.72
N ALA A 170 -15.72 2.25 -7.35
CA ALA A 170 -15.56 2.58 -8.76
C ALA A 170 -14.18 3.25 -8.96
N PRO A 171 -13.32 2.70 -9.86
CA PRO A 171 -12.07 3.36 -10.22
C PRO A 171 -12.35 4.70 -10.92
N LEU A 172 -11.54 5.71 -10.62
CA LEU A 172 -11.60 6.99 -11.33
C LEU A 172 -10.56 6.99 -12.46
N ALA A 173 -11.03 7.15 -13.70
CA ALA A 173 -10.18 7.34 -14.87
C ALA A 173 -10.05 8.83 -15.20
N ALA A 174 -8.86 9.26 -15.62
CA ALA A 174 -8.63 10.62 -16.09
C ALA A 174 -9.43 10.95 -17.37
N ILE A 175 -9.73 9.92 -18.17
CA ILE A 175 -10.49 10.03 -19.42
C ILE A 175 -11.50 8.87 -19.44
N ASN A 176 -12.76 9.20 -19.69
CA ASN A 176 -13.80 8.23 -20.03
C ASN A 176 -14.15 8.44 -21.52
N GLU A 177 -13.69 7.55 -22.39
CA GLU A 177 -13.96 7.68 -23.82
C GLU A 177 -15.41 7.27 -24.14
N THR A 178 -16.20 8.24 -24.62
CA THR A 178 -17.58 8.02 -25.05
C THR A 178 -17.65 8.00 -26.57
N GLY A 179 -17.18 6.91 -27.18
CA GLY A 179 -17.19 6.70 -28.63
C GLY A 179 -17.21 5.20 -28.94
N PRO A 180 -17.49 4.79 -30.20
CA PRO A 180 -17.40 3.38 -30.56
C PRO A 180 -15.99 2.89 -30.27
N ALA A 181 -15.87 1.80 -29.49
CA ALA A 181 -14.59 1.16 -29.25
C ALA A 181 -13.91 0.94 -30.60
N ARG A 182 -12.73 1.51 -30.79
CA ARG A 182 -11.88 1.12 -31.90
C ARG A 182 -11.71 -0.39 -31.75
N PRO A 183 -12.04 -1.23 -32.75
CA PRO A 183 -11.93 -2.67 -32.60
C PRO A 183 -10.53 -2.94 -32.10
N GLU A 184 -10.44 -3.52 -30.89
CA GLU A 184 -9.17 -4.03 -30.40
C GLU A 184 -8.66 -4.91 -31.54
N ALA A 185 -7.50 -4.56 -32.08
CA ALA A 185 -6.81 -5.48 -32.96
C ALA A 185 -6.49 -6.65 -32.04
N GLY A 186 -7.38 -7.64 -32.01
CA GLY A 186 -7.32 -8.77 -31.10
C GLY A 186 -5.90 -9.26 -31.12
N GLY A 187 -5.18 -9.04 -30.02
CA GLY A 187 -3.91 -9.70 -29.82
C GLY A 187 -4.15 -11.20 -29.99
N PRO A 188 -3.16 -11.97 -30.46
CA PRO A 188 -3.34 -13.41 -30.53
C PRO A 188 -3.85 -13.92 -29.18
N GLU A 189 -4.85 -14.81 -29.19
CA GLU A 189 -5.29 -15.45 -27.95
C GLU A 189 -4.13 -16.29 -27.39
N LEU A 190 -3.40 -15.71 -26.44
CA LEU A 190 -2.25 -16.36 -25.80
C LEU A 190 -2.69 -17.37 -24.72
N GLY A 191 -3.96 -17.34 -24.29
CA GLY A 191 -4.50 -18.21 -23.24
C GLY A 191 -4.25 -19.70 -23.48
N PRO A 192 -4.66 -20.26 -24.63
CA PRO A 192 -4.42 -21.67 -24.94
C PRO A 192 -2.93 -22.04 -25.01
N LEU A 193 -2.09 -21.13 -25.49
CA LEU A 193 -0.64 -21.34 -25.60
C LEU A 193 0.07 -21.27 -24.23
N LEU A 194 -0.40 -20.41 -23.33
CA LEU A 194 0.11 -20.29 -21.96
C LEU A 194 -0.29 -21.50 -21.10
N GLU A 195 -1.51 -22.02 -21.28
CA GLU A 195 -1.94 -23.27 -20.64
C GLU A 195 -1.11 -24.46 -21.11
N GLU A 196 -0.82 -24.53 -22.41
CA GLU A 196 0.03 -25.57 -22.98
C GLU A 196 1.45 -25.55 -22.41
N LEU A 197 2.00 -24.35 -22.25
CA LEU A 197 3.35 -24.15 -21.70
C LEU A 197 3.40 -24.53 -20.22
N ARG A 198 2.39 -24.16 -19.43
CA ARG A 198 2.26 -24.58 -18.02
C ARG A 198 2.15 -26.10 -17.89
N ARG A 199 1.38 -26.76 -18.75
CA ARG A 199 1.20 -28.21 -18.72
C ARG A 199 2.50 -28.97 -19.01
N ARG A 200 3.35 -28.43 -19.89
CA ARG A 200 4.59 -29.08 -20.32
C ARG A 200 5.83 -28.67 -19.54
N ALA A 201 5.77 -27.58 -18.76
CA ALA A 201 6.92 -27.01 -18.04
C ALA A 201 7.69 -28.03 -17.20
N ASP A 202 6.99 -28.99 -16.57
CA ASP A 202 7.58 -29.93 -15.61
C ASP A 202 8.09 -31.24 -16.25
N SER A 203 7.78 -31.49 -17.53
CA SER A 203 8.06 -32.78 -18.19
C SER A 203 8.79 -32.66 -19.53
N ALA A 204 8.83 -31.47 -20.12
CA ALA A 204 9.47 -31.24 -21.41
C ALA A 204 10.97 -30.94 -21.26
N SER A 205 11.74 -31.38 -22.25
CA SER A 205 13.15 -31.03 -22.38
C SER A 205 13.32 -29.53 -22.66
N HIS A 206 14.51 -29.00 -22.35
CA HIS A 206 14.82 -27.59 -22.58
C HIS A 206 14.67 -27.16 -24.06
N ALA A 207 14.89 -28.08 -25.01
CA ALA A 207 14.71 -27.82 -26.44
C ALA A 207 13.23 -27.65 -26.83
N GLU A 208 12.35 -28.47 -26.25
CA GLU A 208 10.91 -28.40 -26.48
C GLU A 208 10.30 -27.13 -25.88
N LEU A 209 10.76 -26.72 -24.69
CA LEU A 209 10.34 -25.47 -24.07
C LEU A 209 10.76 -24.25 -24.90
N ARG A 210 11.98 -24.24 -25.48
CA ARG A 210 12.42 -23.16 -26.38
C ARG A 210 11.58 -23.08 -27.65
N ALA A 211 11.22 -24.21 -28.25
CA ALA A 211 10.39 -24.24 -29.45
C ALA A 211 8.99 -23.65 -29.17
N LEU A 212 8.40 -23.98 -28.02
CA LEU A 212 7.09 -23.49 -27.62
C LEU A 212 7.09 -21.97 -27.33
N VAL A 213 8.13 -21.48 -26.65
CA VAL A 213 8.34 -20.03 -26.45
C VAL A 213 8.53 -19.30 -27.78
N ALA A 214 9.25 -19.88 -28.74
CA ALA A 214 9.40 -19.29 -30.07
C ALA A 214 8.07 -19.22 -30.82
N SER A 215 7.20 -20.23 -30.72
CA SER A 215 5.85 -20.20 -31.30
C SER A 215 4.96 -19.12 -30.67
N LEU A 216 5.05 -18.93 -29.36
CA LEU A 216 4.37 -17.83 -28.63
C LEU A 216 4.83 -16.45 -29.13
N LEU A 217 6.15 -16.25 -29.25
CA LEU A 217 6.72 -14.99 -29.73
C LEU A 217 6.36 -14.72 -31.20
N ALA A 218 6.27 -15.78 -32.03
CA ALA A 218 5.87 -15.66 -33.43
C ALA A 218 4.36 -15.36 -33.60
N ALA A 219 3.52 -15.92 -32.73
CA ALA A 219 2.08 -15.61 -32.69
C ALA A 219 1.85 -14.15 -32.27
N ALA A 220 2.67 -13.63 -31.35
CA ALA A 220 2.65 -12.26 -30.81
C ALA A 220 3.11 -11.16 -31.79
N ARG A 221 2.87 -11.29 -33.12
CA ARG A 221 3.35 -10.38 -34.18
C ARG A 221 3.46 -8.91 -33.72
N PRO A 222 4.56 -8.21 -34.05
CA PRO A 222 4.77 -6.85 -33.57
C PRO A 222 3.66 -5.94 -34.10
N VAL A 223 3.09 -5.15 -33.20
CA VAL A 223 2.18 -4.06 -33.51
C VAL A 223 2.87 -3.17 -34.55
N ARG A 224 2.41 -3.19 -35.80
CA ARG A 224 2.81 -2.18 -36.78
C ARG A 224 2.21 -0.86 -36.30
N LEU A 225 3.03 -0.01 -35.70
CA LEU A 225 2.69 1.39 -35.55
C LEU A 225 2.48 1.95 -36.96
N ALA A 226 1.26 2.38 -37.24
CA ALA A 226 0.88 2.95 -38.52
C ALA A 226 1.43 4.37 -38.65
N HIS A 227 2.75 4.57 -38.59
CA HIS A 227 3.42 5.80 -39.01
C HIS A 227 4.66 5.41 -39.82
N GLY A 228 4.71 5.88 -41.06
CA GLY A 228 5.71 5.55 -42.07
C GLY A 228 7.10 6.09 -41.74
N GLY A 229 7.79 5.46 -40.79
CA GLY A 229 9.23 5.59 -40.57
C GLY A 229 9.93 4.29 -40.96
N GLU A 230 11.02 4.39 -41.72
CA GLU A 230 11.82 3.26 -42.20
C GLU A 230 12.32 2.33 -41.08
N PRO A 231 12.56 1.04 -41.38
CA PRO A 231 13.05 0.08 -40.40
C PRO A 231 14.50 0.41 -39.99
N ILE A 232 14.72 0.60 -38.68
CA ILE A 232 16.07 0.68 -38.10
C ILE A 232 16.69 -0.72 -38.19
N GLY A 233 17.87 -0.78 -38.81
CA GLY A 233 18.60 -1.99 -39.16
C GLY A 233 18.97 -2.90 -37.99
N GLY A 234 19.28 -4.14 -38.36
CA GLY A 234 19.36 -5.32 -37.50
C GLY A 234 20.35 -5.25 -36.34
N LEU A 235 19.96 -5.91 -35.24
CA LEU A 235 20.90 -6.50 -34.30
C LEU A 235 21.25 -7.91 -34.80
N GLN A 236 22.51 -8.12 -35.18
CA GLN A 236 23.11 -9.45 -35.22
C GLN A 236 23.53 -9.85 -33.80
N LEU A 237 23.39 -11.15 -33.50
CA LEU A 237 23.94 -11.83 -32.32
C LEU A 237 25.47 -11.77 -32.30
#